data_AF-A0A386Z7M1-F1
#
_entry.id   AF-A0A386Z7M1-F1
#
_cell.length_a   1.000
_cell.length_b   1.000
_cell.length_c   1.000
_cell.angle_alpha   90.00
_cell.angle_beta   90.00
_cell.angle_gamma   90.00
#
_symmetry.space_group_name_H-M   'P 1'
#
loop_
_entity.id
_entity.type
_entity.pdbx_description
1 polymer ?
#
loop_
_entity_poly.entity_id
_entity_poly.type
_entity_poly.pdbx_seq_one_letter_code
_entity_poly.pdbx_strand_id
1 'polypeptide(L)' 'MTALPETEEVRVRLRFPGGMILDYRTERTIAERVAAHLRPHRIEVTIDELPDDRLRPLPCAELWTD' A
#
# COMPACT_ATOMS: atom_id res chain seq x y z
N MET A 1 7.77 -18.30 22.53
CA MET A 1 7.81 -18.08 21.07
C MET A 1 6.74 -17.05 20.75
N THR A 2 7.09 -15.77 20.86
CA THR A 2 6.24 -14.66 20.39
C THR A 2 6.30 -14.70 18.87
N ALA A 3 5.20 -15.05 18.21
CA ALA A 3 5.07 -14.86 16.77
C ALA A 3 5.29 -13.36 16.51
N LEU A 4 6.35 -13.02 15.79
CA LEU A 4 6.46 -11.72 15.16
C LEU A 4 5.19 -11.58 14.31
N PRO A 5 4.46 -10.44 14.34
CA PRO A 5 3.39 -10.25 13.38
C PRO A 5 4.05 -10.44 12.02
N GLU A 6 3.64 -11.46 11.29
CA GLU A 6 4.05 -11.63 9.90
C GLU A 6 3.67 -10.30 9.25
N THR A 7 4.67 -9.50 8.91
CA THR A 7 4.50 -8.25 8.17
C THR A 7 3.93 -8.65 6.83
N GLU A 8 2.61 -8.80 6.79
CA GLU A 8 1.86 -9.29 5.65
C GLU A 8 1.96 -8.21 4.59
N GLU A 9 2.88 -8.46 3.66
CA GLU A 9 3.07 -7.60 2.51
C GLU A 9 1.82 -7.70 1.65
N VAL A 10 1.26 -6.57 1.27
CA VAL A 10 0.05 -6.46 0.47
C VAL A 10 0.36 -5.69 -0.79
N ARG A 11 -0.44 -5.92 -1.82
CA ARG A 11 -0.46 -5.06 -3.00
C ARG A 11 -1.32 -3.84 -2.70
N VAL A 12 -0.82 -2.67 -3.06
CA VAL A 12 -1.56 -1.40 -3.05
C VAL A 12 -1.66 -0.89 -4.47
N ARG A 13 -2.89 -0.71 -4.93
CA ARG A 13 -3.20 -0.08 -6.22
C ARG A 13 -3.70 1.34 -5.98
N LEU A 14 -3.02 2.30 -6.57
CA LEU A 14 -3.39 3.71 -6.58
C LEU A 14 -3.94 4.06 -7.96
N ARG A 15 -5.18 4.54 -8.02
CA ARG A 15 -5.80 5.05 -9.24
C ARG A 15 -6.04 6.55 -9.12
N PHE A 16 -5.33 7.29 -9.94
CA PHE A 16 -5.39 8.75 -9.97
C PHE A 16 -6.47 9.24 -10.93
N PRO A 17 -7.03 10.44 -10.68
CA PRO A 17 -7.83 11.15 -11.66
C PRO A 17 -7.06 11.28 -12.99
N GLY A 18 -7.71 10.97 -14.11
CA GLY A 18 -7.06 10.95 -15.44
C GLY A 18 -6.59 9.56 -15.90
N GLY A 19 -6.80 8.51 -15.10
CA GLY A 19 -6.67 7.11 -15.54
C GLY A 19 -5.30 6.49 -15.31
N MET A 20 -4.38 7.19 -14.65
CA MET A 20 -3.10 6.61 -14.23
C MET A 20 -3.33 5.62 -13.08
N ILE A 21 -2.81 4.40 -13.24
CA ILE A 21 -2.87 3.34 -12.24
C ILE A 21 -1.44 2.94 -11.88
N LEU A 22 -1.12 2.89 -10.59
CA LEU A 22 0.16 2.44 -10.08
C LEU A 22 -0.06 1.30 -9.09
N ASP A 23 0.72 0.24 -9.21
CA ASP A 23 0.68 -0.92 -8.32
C ASP A 23 2.02 -1.01 -7.57
N TYR A 24 1.94 -1.14 -6.24
CA TYR A 24 3.08 -1.26 -5.33
C TYR A 24 2.88 -2.41 -4.35
N ARG A 25 3.96 -2.84 -3.71
CA ARG A 25 3.92 -3.72 -2.53
C ARG A 25 4.36 -2.98 -1.28
N THR A 26 3.69 -3.20 -0.16
CA THR A 26 4.07 -2.61 1.14
C THR A 26 3.40 -3.39 2.26
N GLU A 27 3.77 -3.14 3.51
CA GLU A 27 3.10 -3.74 4.67
C GLU A 27 1.64 -3.28 4.77
N ARG A 28 0.75 -4.16 5.21
CA ARG A 28 -0.68 -3.84 5.41
C ARG A 28 -0.91 -2.55 6.18
N THR A 29 -0.19 -2.33 7.28
CA THR A 29 -0.31 -1.11 8.10
C THR A 29 0.03 0.17 7.31
N ILE A 30 1.06 0.11 6.47
CA ILE A 30 1.46 1.23 5.61
C ILE A 30 0.40 1.46 4.52
N ALA A 31 -0.10 0.40 3.90
CA ALA A 31 -1.17 0.45 2.91
C ALA A 31 -2.42 1.14 3.44
N GLU A 32 -2.86 0.78 4.65
CA GLU A 32 -4.03 1.38 5.30
C GLU A 32 -3.84 2.87 5.58
N ARG A 33 -2.64 3.26 6.04
CA ARG A 33 -2.30 4.67 6.30
C ARG A 33 -2.29 5.50 5.02
N VAL A 34 -1.69 4.97 3.94
CA VAL A 34 -1.72 5.59 2.62
C VAL A 34 -3.17 5.76 2.14
N ALA A 35 -4.00 4.71 2.27
CA ALA A 35 -5.41 4.78 1.90
C ALA A 35 -6.16 5.86 2.69
N ALA A 36 -5.95 5.95 4.00
CA ALA A 36 -6.56 6.97 4.84
C ALA A 36 -6.15 8.39 4.43
N HIS A 37 -4.86 8.59 4.13
CA HIS A 37 -4.34 9.90 3.73
C HIS A 37 -4.74 10.33 2.32
N LEU A 38 -4.91 9.39 1.39
CA LEU A 38 -5.24 9.69 0.00
C LEU A 38 -6.74 9.80 -0.28
N ARG A 39 -7.61 9.32 0.63
CA ARG A 39 -9.08 9.47 0.55
C ARG A 39 -9.58 10.88 0.20
N PRO A 40 -9.03 11.98 0.78
CA PRO A 40 -9.47 13.33 0.44
C PRO A 40 -9.10 13.77 -0.98
N HIS A 41 -8.13 13.11 -1.63
CA HIS A 41 -7.51 13.57 -2.89
C HIS A 41 -8.13 12.97 -4.16
N ARG A 42 -9.32 12.33 -4.06
CA ARG A 42 -9.98 11.61 -5.17
C ARG A 42 -9.08 10.54 -5.81
N ILE A 43 -8.14 10.00 -5.05
CA ILE A 43 -7.32 8.87 -5.46
C ILE A 43 -7.99 7.62 -4.89
N GLU A 44 -8.36 6.70 -5.77
CA GLU A 44 -8.90 5.41 -5.35
C GLU A 44 -7.73 4.51 -4.94
N VAL A 45 -7.83 3.93 -3.74
CA VAL A 45 -6.81 3.02 -3.20
C VAL A 45 -7.45 1.66 -2.98
N THR A 46 -6.91 0.63 -3.62
CA THR A 46 -7.28 -0.77 -3.42
C THR A 46 -6.13 -1.50 -2.74
N ILE A 47 -6.44 -2.31 -1.72
CA ILE A 47 -5.47 -3.13 -1.01
C ILE A 47 -5.84 -4.59 -1.26
N ASP A 48 -4.92 -5.37 -1.82
CA ASP A 48 -5.09 -6.79 -2.12
C ASP A 48 -4.09 -7.64 -1.31
N GLU A 49 -4.56 -8.72 -0.71
CA GLU A 49 -3.77 -9.61 0.19
C GLU A 49 -2.77 -10.50 -0.54
N LEU A 50 -2.78 -10.49 -1.87
CA LEU A 50 -1.85 -11.24 -2.72
C LEU A 50 -0.84 -10.26 -3.33
N PRO A 51 0.28 -9.97 -2.63
CA PRO A 51 1.37 -9.23 -3.22
C PRO A 51 1.96 -10.03 -4.38
N ASP A 52 2.24 -9.36 -5.49
CA ASP A 52 3.06 -9.92 -6.57
C ASP A 52 4.50 -9.49 -6.30
N ASP A 53 5.41 -10.46 -6.15
CA ASP A 53 6.84 -10.23 -5.88
C ASP A 53 7.54 -9.36 -6.94
N ARG A 54 6.94 -9.20 -8.12
CA ARG A 54 7.43 -8.33 -9.18
C ARG A 54 7.06 -6.87 -9.00
N LEU A 55 6.17 -6.55 -8.07
CA LEU A 55 5.79 -5.18 -7.76
C LEU A 55 6.94 -4.46 -7.07
N ARG A 56 7.07 -3.18 -7.39
CA ARG A 56 8.05 -2.35 -6.71
C ARG A 56 7.57 -2.03 -5.29
N PRO A 57 8.48 -1.95 -4.31
CA PRO A 57 8.11 -1.46 -3.00
C PRO A 57 7.53 -0.05 -3.12
N LEU A 58 6.56 0.27 -2.25
CA LEU A 58 5.99 1.61 -2.17
C LEU A 58 7.11 2.63 -1.92
N PRO A 59 7.22 3.68 -2.75
CA PRO A 59 8.24 4.70 -2.55
C PRO A 59 8.01 5.41 -1.21
N CYS A 60 9.11 5.69 -0.49
CA CYS A 60 9.08 6.39 0.78
C CYS A 60 8.14 5.74 1.82
N ALA A 61 8.02 4.41 1.82
CA ALA A 61 7.23 3.66 2.81
C ALA A 61 7.58 4.03 4.26
N GLU A 62 8.85 4.38 4.53
CA GLU A 62 9.34 4.86 5.82
C GLU A 62 8.65 6.14 6.32
N LEU A 63 8.03 6.93 5.44
CA LEU A 63 7.27 8.12 5.86
C LEU A 63 5.91 7.75 6.50
N TRP A 64 5.54 6.48 6.46
CA TRP A 64 4.23 5.97 6.87
C TRP A 64 4.32 5.00 8.04
N THR A 65 5.47 4.90 8.72
CA THR A 65 5.72 3.94 9.81
C THR A 65 5.45 4.49 11.22
N ASP A 66 5.09 5.77 11.36
CA ASP A 66 4.90 6.50 12.65
C ASP A 66 3.80 5.94 13.59
#